data_AF-A0A9E3YSF0-F1
#
_entry.id   AF-A0A9E3YSF0-F1
#
_cell.length_a   1.000
_cell.length_b   1.000
_cell.length_c   1.000
_cell.angle_alpha   90.00
_cell.angle_beta   90.00
_cell.angle_gamma   90.00
#
_symmetry.space_group_name_H-M   'P 1'
#
loop_
_entity.id
_entity.type
_entity.pdbx_description
1 polymer ?
#
loop_
_entity_poly.entity_id
_entity_poly.type
_entity_poly.pdbx_seq_one_letter_code
_entity_poly.pdbx_strand_id
1 'polypeptide(L)'
;LASEAMRRIAQELSGRYPDRIVVFDSPPLLLTTESSVLASQMGQVVFVVAAERTAPQAITEALGHISEDKIVGMVLNSVRRNPLDKYGYGYGYGYGYGYGYGYGDNTRRTAGHPAGGAPDAAG
;
A
#
# COMPACT_ATOMS: atom_id res chain seq x y z
N LEU A 1 -7.66 30.00 -22.29
CA LEU A 1 -7.94 30.84 -21.11
C LEU A 1 -7.52 30.16 -19.81
N ALA A 2 -8.09 29.01 -19.42
CA ALA A 2 -7.73 28.33 -18.16
C ALA A 2 -6.23 27.98 -18.05
N SER A 3 -5.64 27.41 -19.12
CA SER A 3 -4.20 27.08 -19.18
C SER A 3 -3.29 28.31 -19.04
N GLU A 4 -3.72 29.48 -19.52
CA GLU A 4 -2.91 30.70 -19.48
C GLU A 4 -2.93 31.37 -18.11
N ALA A 5 -4.09 31.36 -17.44
CA ALA A 5 -4.17 31.77 -16.04
C ALA A 5 -3.32 30.85 -15.14
N MET A 6 -3.37 29.53 -15.36
CA MET A 6 -2.56 28.56 -14.62
C MET A 6 -1.05 28.80 -14.82
N ARG A 7 -0.63 29.06 -16.06
CA ARG A 7 0.76 29.37 -16.38
C ARG A 7 1.25 30.61 -15.64
N ARG A 8 0.43 31.67 -15.59
CA ARG A 8 0.75 32.90 -14.84
C ARG A 8 0.91 32.63 -13.35
N ILE A 9 -0.03 31.89 -12.75
CA ILE A 9 0.03 31.53 -11.32
C ILE A 9 1.29 30.68 -11.03
N ALA A 10 1.59 29.68 -11.86
CA ALA A 10 2.78 28.85 -11.68
C ALA A 10 4.09 29.67 -11.76
N GLN A 11 4.16 30.63 -12.69
CA GLN A 11 5.29 31.55 -12.81
C GLN A 11 5.41 32.48 -11.60
N GLU A 12 4.30 33.03 -11.10
CA GLU A 12 4.30 33.88 -9.91
C GLU A 12 4.71 33.10 -8.65
N LEU A 13 4.20 31.89 -8.47
CA LEU A 13 4.50 31.05 -7.31
C LEU A 13 5.95 30.58 -7.29
N SER A 14 6.53 30.27 -8.47
CA SER A 14 7.93 29.83 -8.60
C SER A 14 8.93 30.99 -8.53
N GLY A 15 8.59 32.18 -9.07
CA GLY A 15 9.51 33.32 -9.13
C GLY A 15 9.66 34.12 -7.84
N ARG A 16 8.74 33.97 -6.88
CA ARG A 16 8.69 34.85 -5.69
C ARG A 16 9.76 34.54 -4.64
N TYR A 17 10.17 33.27 -4.52
CA TYR A 17 11.18 32.84 -3.54
C TYR A 17 12.03 31.71 -4.14
N PRO A 18 13.36 31.90 -4.30
CA PRO A 18 14.24 30.91 -4.92
C PRO A 18 14.38 29.63 -4.10
N ASP A 19 14.17 29.68 -2.78
CA ASP A 19 14.33 28.54 -1.86
C ASP A 19 13.04 27.73 -1.65
N ARG A 20 12.03 27.92 -2.49
CA ARG A 20 10.71 27.29 -2.36
C ARG A 20 10.50 26.23 -3.42
N ILE A 21 10.03 25.06 -2.98
CA ILE A 21 9.49 24.03 -3.86
C ILE A 21 7.96 24.15 -3.85
N VAL A 22 7.36 24.24 -5.03
CA VAL A 22 5.90 24.21 -5.22
C VAL A 22 5.54 22.88 -5.84
N VAL A 23 4.71 22.09 -5.14
CA VAL A 23 4.24 20.79 -5.63
C VAL A 23 2.84 20.96 -6.20
N PHE A 24 2.68 20.54 -7.44
CA PHE A 24 1.38 20.47 -8.12
C PHE A 24 0.96 19.02 -8.18
N ASP A 25 -0.19 18.70 -7.59
CA ASP A 25 -0.82 17.39 -7.71
C ASP A 25 -1.76 17.38 -8.92
N SER A 26 -1.82 16.26 -9.63
CA SER A 26 -2.62 16.11 -10.84
C SER A 26 -3.43 14.81 -10.83
N PRO A 27 -4.62 14.77 -11.44
CA PRO A 27 -5.32 13.51 -11.69
C PRO A 27 -4.48 12.55 -12.57
N PRO A 28 -4.86 11.27 -12.71
CA PRO A 28 -4.07 10.31 -13.50
C PRO A 28 -3.89 10.75 -14.95
N LEU A 29 -2.64 10.73 -15.43
CA LEU A 29 -2.23 11.38 -16.68
C LEU A 29 -3.04 10.94 -17.91
N LEU A 30 -3.35 9.64 -18.01
CA LEU A 30 -4.09 9.08 -19.14
C LEU A 30 -5.62 9.27 -19.05
N LEU A 31 -6.14 9.70 -17.91
CA LEU A 31 -7.59 9.84 -17.71
C LEU A 31 -8.12 11.23 -18.02
N THR A 32 -7.25 12.25 -17.99
CA THR A 32 -7.67 13.65 -18.09
C THR A 32 -6.68 14.49 -18.87
N THR A 33 -7.19 15.40 -19.70
CA THR A 33 -6.38 16.38 -20.44
C THR A 33 -5.73 17.43 -19.54
N GLU A 34 -6.27 17.67 -18.35
CA GLU A 34 -5.74 18.65 -17.39
C GLU A 34 -4.33 18.28 -16.93
N SER A 35 -4.08 17.00 -16.65
CA SER A 35 -2.77 16.50 -16.19
C SER A 35 -1.66 16.67 -17.23
N SER A 36 -1.95 16.45 -18.51
CA SER A 36 -0.95 16.66 -19.57
C SER A 36 -0.61 18.13 -19.76
N VAL A 37 -1.62 19.01 -19.66
CA VAL A 37 -1.40 20.47 -19.66
C VAL A 37 -0.57 20.88 -18.46
N LEU A 38 -0.85 20.37 -17.25
CA LEU A 38 -0.05 20.65 -16.06
C LEU A 38 1.40 20.20 -16.24
N ALA A 39 1.63 18.96 -16.66
CA ALA A 39 2.98 18.44 -16.91
C ALA A 39 3.75 19.28 -17.94
N SER A 40 3.08 19.80 -18.97
CA SER A 40 3.69 20.69 -19.96
C SER A 40 4.15 22.04 -19.38
N GLN A 41 3.57 22.49 -18.26
CA GLN A 41 3.88 23.75 -17.60
C GLN A 41 4.90 23.59 -16.46
N MET A 42 5.11 22.39 -15.94
CA MET A 42 6.09 22.14 -14.88
C MET A 42 7.51 22.07 -15.43
N GLY A 43 8.46 22.52 -14.61
CA GLY A 43 9.89 22.39 -14.90
C GLY A 43 10.42 20.98 -14.63
N GLN A 44 9.82 20.28 -13.66
CA GLN A 44 10.23 18.95 -13.22
C GLN A 44 9.00 18.12 -12.84
N VAL A 45 9.04 16.83 -13.15
CA VAL A 45 7.95 15.87 -12.92
C VAL A 45 8.49 14.64 -12.19
N VAL A 46 7.79 14.25 -11.12
CA VAL A 46 7.97 12.95 -10.47
C VAL A 46 6.84 12.03 -10.93
N PHE A 47 7.19 10.94 -11.59
CA PHE A 47 6.20 10.02 -12.14
C PHE A 47 5.83 8.93 -11.11
N VAL A 48 4.58 8.90 -10.66
CA VAL A 48 4.12 7.95 -9.63
C VAL A 48 3.36 6.79 -10.27
N VAL A 49 3.82 5.56 -10.03
CA VAL A 49 3.23 4.32 -10.55
C VAL A 49 2.65 3.53 -9.39
N ALA A 50 1.38 3.12 -9.49
CA ALA A 50 0.81 2.18 -8.54
C ALA A 50 1.24 0.74 -8.89
N ALA A 51 2.06 0.13 -8.03
CA ALA A 51 2.49 -1.24 -8.13
C ALA A 51 1.29 -2.19 -8.24
N GLU A 52 1.44 -3.25 -9.03
CA GLU A 52 0.45 -4.31 -9.23
C GLU A 52 -0.88 -3.85 -9.87
N ARG A 53 -1.07 -2.54 -10.08
CA ARG A 53 -2.30 -1.95 -10.63
C ARG A 53 -2.10 -1.30 -11.99
N THR A 54 -0.95 -0.67 -12.21
CA THR A 54 -0.67 0.03 -13.48
C THR A 54 0.03 -0.93 -14.46
N ALA A 55 -0.56 -1.14 -15.63
CA ALA A 55 0.02 -1.98 -16.68
C ALA A 55 1.26 -1.30 -17.31
N PRO A 56 2.32 -2.05 -17.69
CA PRO A 56 3.52 -1.47 -18.30
C PRO A 56 3.25 -0.65 -19.56
N GLN A 57 2.29 -1.06 -20.38
CA GLN A 57 1.89 -0.32 -21.60
C GLN A 57 1.34 1.06 -21.27
N ALA A 58 0.52 1.18 -20.22
CA ALA A 58 0.00 2.46 -19.75
C ALA A 58 1.11 3.37 -19.20
N ILE A 59 2.18 2.79 -18.62
CA ILE A 59 3.35 3.57 -18.20
C ILE A 59 4.06 4.14 -19.44
N THR A 60 4.33 3.31 -20.44
CA THR A 60 4.99 3.76 -21.68
C THR A 60 4.17 4.82 -22.42
N GLU A 61 2.86 4.63 -22.53
CA GLU A 61 1.95 5.61 -23.14
C GLU A 61 1.99 6.94 -22.37
N ALA A 62 1.86 6.88 -21.04
CA ALA A 62 1.92 8.07 -20.18
C ALA A 62 3.24 8.83 -20.30
N LEU A 63 4.37 8.11 -20.35
CA LEU A 63 5.69 8.72 -20.55
C LEU A 63 5.80 9.42 -21.91
N GLY A 64 5.12 8.93 -22.95
CA GLY A 64 5.06 9.61 -24.25
C GLY A 64 4.40 10.99 -24.23
N HIS A 65 3.63 11.32 -23.19
CA HIS A 65 3.02 12.64 -23.01
C HIS A 65 3.89 13.64 -22.23
N ILE A 66 5.02 13.19 -21.67
CA ILE A 66 5.92 14.01 -20.88
C ILE A 66 7.27 14.06 -21.59
N SER A 67 7.82 15.26 -21.76
CA SER A 67 9.16 15.41 -22.32
C SER A 67 10.21 14.79 -21.38
N GLU A 68 11.12 13.97 -21.91
CA GLU A 68 12.11 13.22 -21.11
C GLU A 68 12.99 14.11 -20.24
N ASP A 69 13.28 15.34 -20.68
CA ASP A 69 14.06 16.35 -19.96
C ASP A 69 13.39 16.85 -18.66
N LYS A 70 12.08 16.61 -18.51
CA LYS A 70 11.31 17.02 -17.34
C LYS A 70 11.22 15.94 -16.26
N ILE A 71 11.53 14.69 -16.57
CA ILE A 71 11.35 13.59 -15.62
C ILE A 71 12.54 13.53 -14.68
N VAL A 72 12.30 13.82 -13.40
CA VAL A 72 13.35 13.79 -12.37
C VAL A 72 13.52 12.39 -11.80
N GLY A 73 12.44 11.60 -11.76
CA GLY A 73 12.47 10.24 -11.25
C GLY A 73 11.09 9.59 -11.23
N MET A 74 11.08 8.30 -10.91
CA MET A 74 9.87 7.49 -10.83
C MET A 74 9.70 6.89 -9.43
N VAL A 75 8.47 6.93 -8.92
CA VAL A 75 8.10 6.36 -7.62
C VAL A 75 7.16 5.20 -7.85
N LEU A 76 7.58 3.99 -7.45
CA LEU A 76 6.70 2.84 -7.38
C LEU A 76 6.00 2.82 -6.01
N ASN A 77 4.70 3.11 -6.00
CA ASN A 77 3.87 3.19 -4.80
C ASN A 77 3.00 1.93 -4.65
N SER A 78 2.44 1.69 -3.45
CA SER A 78 1.51 0.58 -3.19
C SER A 78 2.10 -0.84 -3.36
N VAL A 79 3.42 -0.98 -3.26
CA VAL A 79 4.08 -2.29 -3.29
C VAL A 79 3.64 -3.11 -2.07
N ARG A 80 3.04 -4.29 -2.30
CA ARG A 80 2.76 -5.22 -1.20
C ARG A 80 4.08 -5.88 -0.80
N ARG A 81 4.46 -5.72 0.47
CA ARG A 81 5.58 -6.47 1.05
C ARG A 81 5.04 -7.81 1.54
N ASN A 82 5.63 -8.92 1.10
CA ASN A 82 5.22 -10.22 1.59
C ASN A 82 5.60 -10.31 3.08
N PRO A 83 4.68 -10.71 3.98
CA PRO A 83 5.02 -10.94 5.39
C PRO A 83 6.23 -11.85 5.56
N LEU A 84 6.42 -12.83 4.67
CA LEU A 84 7.55 -13.76 4.67
C LEU A 84 8.90 -13.09 4.36
N ASP A 85 8.93 -11.97 3.63
CA ASP A 85 10.16 -11.19 3.39
C ASP A 85 10.71 -10.60 4.68
N LYS A 86 9.87 -10.51 5.73
CA LYS A 86 10.25 -10.01 7.06
C LYS A 86 10.74 -11.12 8.01
N TYR A 87 10.47 -12.38 7.71
CA TYR A 87 10.73 -13.53 8.59
C TYR A 87 11.74 -14.54 8.04
N GLY A 88 12.32 -14.29 6.87
CA GLY A 88 13.10 -15.28 6.12
C GLY A 88 14.59 -15.39 6.43
N TYR A 89 15.09 -15.19 7.66
CA TYR A 89 16.48 -15.57 8.01
C TYR A 89 16.60 -15.89 9.52
N GLY A 90 16.54 -17.17 9.86
CA GLY A 90 16.73 -17.65 11.22
C GLY A 90 16.84 -19.18 11.28
N TYR A 91 17.99 -19.71 10.86
CA TYR A 91 18.36 -21.10 11.15
C TYR A 91 18.57 -21.23 12.67
N GLY A 92 17.58 -21.78 13.38
CA GLY A 92 17.65 -22.07 14.80
C GLY A 92 17.35 -23.54 15.07
N TYR A 93 18.40 -24.37 15.09
CA TYR A 93 18.35 -25.70 15.70
C TYR A 93 18.11 -25.53 17.21
N GLY A 94 16.96 -25.98 17.70
CA GLY A 94 16.62 -25.92 19.11
C GLY A 94 15.90 -27.20 19.55
N TYR A 95 16.69 -28.19 19.97
CA TYR A 95 16.18 -29.33 20.74
C TYR A 95 15.69 -28.82 22.11
N GLY A 96 14.42 -29.03 22.42
CA GLY A 96 13.83 -28.63 23.70
C GLY A 96 12.78 -29.63 24.16
N TYR A 97 13.23 -30.67 24.87
CA TYR A 97 12.36 -31.49 25.70
C TYR A 97 11.82 -30.63 26.86
N GLY A 98 10.51 -30.66 27.10
CA GLY A 98 9.90 -29.94 28.23
C GLY A 98 8.46 -30.37 28.47
N TYR A 99 8.28 -31.32 29.39
CA TYR A 99 7.00 -31.70 29.98
C TYR A 99 6.32 -30.49 30.67
N GLY A 100 4.97 -30.41 30.64
CA GLY A 100 4.28 -29.45 31.49
C GLY A 100 2.77 -29.30 31.31
N TYR A 101 2.02 -30.18 32.00
CA TYR A 101 0.71 -29.98 32.63
C TYR A 101 -0.48 -29.36 31.87
N GLY A 102 -1.55 -30.17 31.81
CA GLY A 102 -2.88 -29.76 31.38
C GLY A 102 -3.61 -28.87 32.37
N TYR A 103 -4.56 -28.11 31.84
CA TYR A 103 -5.63 -27.47 32.59
C TYR A 103 -6.96 -27.70 31.88
N GLY A 104 -7.95 -28.08 32.68
CA GLY A 104 -9.24 -28.61 32.26
C GLY A 104 -10.20 -27.60 31.64
N ASP A 105 -10.90 -28.13 30.64
CA ASP A 105 -12.32 -28.03 30.32
C ASP A 105 -13.16 -26.91 30.95
N ASN A 106 -13.83 -26.15 30.09
CA ASN A 106 -15.06 -25.45 30.43
C ASN A 106 -15.98 -25.36 29.20
N THR A 107 -16.44 -26.52 28.71
CA THR A 107 -17.53 -26.57 27.74
C THR A 107 -18.89 -26.61 28.44
N ARG A 108 -19.53 -25.44 28.53
CA ARG A 108 -20.96 -25.32 28.86
C ARG A 108 -21.81 -25.65 27.63
N ARG A 109 -22.83 -26.51 27.84
CA ARG A 109 -24.10 -26.77 27.12
C ARG A 109 -24.21 -28.29 26.96
N THR A 110 -25.07 -29.01 27.67
CA THR A 110 -26.54 -29.04 27.56
C THR A 110 -27.13 -29.73 28.81
N ALA A 111 -28.02 -29.09 29.57
CA ALA A 111 -29.46 -29.37 29.62
C ALA A 111 -29.89 -30.85 29.80
N GLY A 112 -30.48 -31.19 30.97
CA GLY A 112 -31.56 -32.18 31.03
C GLY A 112 -31.50 -33.30 32.08
N HIS A 113 -32.04 -33.01 33.27
CA HIS A 113 -32.85 -33.88 34.16
C HIS A 113 -32.24 -35.11 34.92
N PRO A 114 -32.66 -35.35 36.20
CA PRO A 114 -32.09 -36.39 37.07
C PRO A 114 -33.04 -37.58 37.37
N ALA A 115 -32.47 -38.77 37.56
CA ALA A 115 -32.95 -39.92 38.37
C ALA A 115 -31.84 -41.00 38.27
N GLY A 116 -31.24 -41.57 39.31
CA GLY A 116 -31.83 -42.28 40.44
C GLY A 116 -31.42 -43.76 40.32
N GLY A 117 -30.67 -44.30 41.29
CA GLY A 117 -30.35 -45.73 41.36
C GLY A 117 -28.94 -46.03 41.90
N ALA A 118 -28.87 -46.50 43.15
CA ALA A 118 -27.67 -46.97 43.84
C ALA A 118 -27.33 -48.44 43.43
N PRO A 119 -26.19 -49.01 43.89
CA PRO A 119 -25.39 -49.98 43.14
C PRO A 119 -25.74 -51.43 43.43
N ASP A 120 -25.50 -52.31 42.43
CA ASP A 120 -25.39 -53.75 42.65
C ASP A 120 -23.97 -54.22 42.32
N ALA A 121 -23.38 -54.87 43.32
CA ALA A 121 -22.09 -55.53 43.28
C ALA A 121 -22.21 -56.97 42.76
N ALA A 122 -21.03 -57.53 42.47
CA ALA A 122 -20.67 -58.95 42.45
C ALA A 122 -20.57 -59.64 41.08
N GLY A 123 -19.46 -60.37 40.92
CA GLY A 123 -19.34 -61.56 40.10
C GLY A 123 -18.46 -61.41 38.87
#